data_AF-R0KMS0-F1
#
_entry.id   AF-R0KMS0-F1
#
_cell.length_a   1.000
_cell.length_b   1.000
_cell.length_c   1.000
_cell.angle_alpha   90.00
_cell.angle_beta   90.00
_cell.angle_gamma   90.00
#
_symmetry.space_group_name_H-M   'P 1'
#
loop_
_entity.id
_entity.type
_entity.pdbx_description
1 polymer ?
#
loop_
_entity_poly.entity_id
_entity_poly.type
_entity_poly.pdbx_seq_one_letter_code
_entity_poly.pdbx_strand_id
1 'polypeptide(L)'
;MFFSKPSKQQEEHEDDLETLVLRLETSCYTEDKIDTLKLLYEYSLKDPISTGTYSLNSVIDTMKDLDDISYNVKILKSIFSSESASEFIDLFLKRKDNLNIIINCWANGQNEVNQVLELMSKHKTFKNKLIQCKNISFYLVTGLDNDNYKILMEVIPLSQNFRQQLIFDGIFEKLLLKLQFKYVDCCMKLICLLLRNNHFGQNYFIETNWTTILKFTKQKTQEVYDLLICMVDLTNMNIKYIKENVYKMVNLKESIEKQQYYFCYLLISNDALYLKDFIEIFNNECTNFDGIDGEIDRTILLLHCFTRNRLIDLNNKLNTFQFNSALLLLSEVLFHIDKSLILKADKYLETIGIVEPKTDEAKTDEDKTDEDNTLPYKLLLIFTLRELNTNTVQVQTVNIDSILYILFAYDTTKVQSMSSLLTEIIYDDTQDENLISFCVLACLMHDIRLNMNNFCLLKHLKRLRFILSSIKIDSEFFIIDECSNILIDKVNELVFKLSERSMN
;
A
#
# COMPACT_ATOMS: atom_id res chain seq x y z
N MET A 1 -36.01 -26.61 -27.16
CA MET A 1 -37.44 -26.70 -26.82
C MET A 1 -37.57 -26.86 -25.32
N PHE A 2 -37.67 -25.76 -24.58
CA PHE A 2 -38.13 -25.74 -23.18
C PHE A 2 -38.64 -24.32 -22.91
N PHE A 3 -39.73 -23.94 -23.58
CA PHE A 3 -40.58 -22.85 -23.12
C PHE A 3 -41.87 -23.52 -22.66
N SER A 4 -41.96 -23.75 -21.37
CA SER A 4 -43.24 -23.95 -20.69
C SER A 4 -44.16 -22.81 -21.11
N LYS A 5 -45.37 -23.14 -21.58
CA LYS A 5 -46.41 -22.13 -21.84
C LYS A 5 -46.57 -21.27 -20.59
N PRO A 6 -46.51 -19.93 -20.69
CA PRO A 6 -46.81 -19.07 -19.56
C PRO A 6 -48.20 -19.40 -19.04
N SER A 7 -48.36 -19.38 -17.72
CA SER A 7 -49.68 -19.56 -17.11
C SER A 7 -50.57 -18.37 -17.48
N LYS A 8 -51.90 -18.55 -17.55
CA LYS A 8 -52.84 -17.44 -17.87
C LYS A 8 -52.65 -16.19 -17.00
N GLN A 9 -52.21 -16.37 -15.75
CA GLN A 9 -51.92 -15.27 -14.83
C GLN A 9 -50.65 -14.49 -15.20
N GLN A 10 -49.68 -15.12 -15.89
CA GLN A 10 -48.51 -14.41 -16.43
C GLN A 10 -48.88 -13.60 -17.67
N GLU A 11 -49.71 -14.13 -18.58
CA GLU A 11 -50.16 -13.39 -19.78
C GLU A 11 -50.97 -12.13 -19.40
N GLU A 12 -51.93 -12.23 -18.46
CA GLU A 12 -52.69 -11.06 -17.98
C GLU A 12 -51.79 -10.00 -17.32
N HIS A 13 -50.72 -10.44 -16.64
CA HIS A 13 -49.79 -9.56 -15.95
C HIS A 13 -48.83 -8.83 -16.92
N GLU A 14 -48.48 -9.45 -18.05
CA GLU A 14 -47.70 -8.81 -19.11
C GLU A 14 -48.54 -7.75 -19.85
N ASP A 15 -49.78 -8.07 -20.20
CA ASP A 15 -50.72 -7.14 -20.86
C ASP A 15 -51.01 -5.89 -20.00
N ASP A 16 -51.15 -6.08 -18.68
CA ASP A 16 -51.31 -5.00 -17.71
C ASP A 16 -50.09 -4.06 -17.70
N LEU A 17 -48.87 -4.62 -17.67
CA LEU A 17 -47.63 -3.83 -17.67
C LEU A 17 -47.46 -3.05 -18.97
N GLU A 18 -47.73 -3.67 -20.13
CA GLU A 18 -47.70 -2.98 -21.43
C GLU A 18 -48.69 -1.81 -21.47
N THR A 19 -49.90 -2.02 -20.93
CA THR A 19 -50.93 -0.97 -20.86
C THR A 19 -50.49 0.19 -19.97
N LEU A 20 -49.90 -0.10 -18.81
CA LEU A 20 -49.36 0.93 -17.90
C LEU A 20 -48.19 1.68 -18.54
N VAL A 21 -47.28 0.99 -19.24
CA VAL A 21 -46.17 1.61 -19.96
C VAL A 21 -46.68 2.53 -21.07
N LEU A 22 -47.64 2.08 -21.87
CA LEU A 22 -48.25 2.88 -22.92
C LEU A 22 -48.92 4.14 -22.33
N ARG A 23 -49.63 4.02 -21.21
CA ARG A 23 -50.23 5.16 -20.50
C ARG A 23 -49.17 6.12 -20.00
N LEU A 24 -48.07 5.61 -19.44
CA LEU A 24 -46.95 6.41 -18.96
C LEU A 24 -46.30 7.23 -20.09
N GLU A 25 -46.16 6.64 -21.27
CA GLU A 25 -45.53 7.28 -22.44
C GLU A 25 -46.45 8.27 -23.17
N THR A 26 -47.74 7.96 -23.25
CA THR A 26 -48.68 8.72 -24.09
C THR A 26 -49.46 9.80 -23.33
N SER A 27 -49.54 9.72 -22.00
CA SER A 27 -50.33 10.66 -21.22
C SER A 27 -49.76 12.07 -21.24
N CYS A 28 -50.63 13.06 -21.46
CA CYS A 28 -50.26 14.48 -21.41
C CYS A 28 -50.38 15.07 -20.00
N TYR A 29 -51.00 14.36 -19.05
CA TYR A 29 -51.28 14.86 -17.70
C TYR A 29 -50.29 14.30 -16.69
N THR A 30 -49.72 15.16 -15.85
CA THR A 30 -48.72 14.76 -14.85
C THR A 30 -49.35 13.90 -13.75
N GLU A 31 -50.59 14.18 -13.36
CA GLU A 31 -51.34 13.39 -12.37
C GLU A 31 -51.51 11.94 -12.83
N ASP A 32 -51.81 11.77 -14.12
CA ASP A 32 -52.02 10.46 -14.72
C ASP A 32 -50.72 9.66 -14.82
N LYS A 33 -49.61 10.31 -15.15
CA LYS A 33 -48.27 9.71 -15.08
C LYS A 33 -47.92 9.27 -13.66
N ILE A 34 -48.20 10.10 -12.65
CA ILE A 34 -47.94 9.79 -11.24
C ILE A 34 -48.78 8.59 -10.77
N ASP A 35 -50.07 8.55 -11.10
CA ASP A 35 -50.93 7.43 -10.72
C ASP A 35 -50.52 6.13 -11.43
N THR A 36 -50.08 6.22 -12.67
CA THR A 36 -49.49 5.09 -13.41
C THR A 36 -48.20 4.59 -12.74
N LEU A 37 -47.32 5.51 -12.32
CA LEU A 37 -46.09 5.16 -11.59
C LEU A 37 -46.38 4.52 -10.22
N LYS A 38 -47.45 4.91 -9.52
CA LYS A 38 -47.87 4.24 -8.27
C LYS A 38 -48.22 2.78 -8.51
N LEU A 39 -49.01 2.50 -9.55
CA LEU A 39 -49.37 1.14 -9.92
C LEU A 39 -48.13 0.33 -10.34
N LEU A 40 -47.28 0.89 -11.21
CA LEU A 40 -46.02 0.26 -11.60
C LEU A 40 -45.12 -0.02 -10.39
N TYR A 41 -45.11 0.84 -9.37
CA TYR A 41 -44.39 0.58 -8.14
C TYR A 41 -44.93 -0.64 -7.39
N GLU A 42 -46.26 -0.80 -7.28
CA GLU A 42 -46.86 -2.00 -6.69
C GLU A 42 -46.49 -3.28 -7.44
N TYR A 43 -46.44 -3.24 -8.78
CA TYR A 43 -45.94 -4.34 -9.60
C TYR A 43 -44.45 -4.59 -9.38
N SER A 44 -43.64 -3.54 -9.29
CA SER A 44 -42.20 -3.65 -9.07
C SER A 44 -41.83 -4.35 -7.76
N LEU A 45 -42.71 -4.29 -6.74
CA LEU A 45 -42.51 -4.97 -5.46
C LEU A 45 -42.82 -6.47 -5.54
N LYS A 46 -43.74 -6.88 -6.44
CA LYS A 46 -44.15 -8.28 -6.61
C LYS A 46 -43.26 -9.00 -7.62
N ASP A 47 -43.01 -8.35 -8.76
CA ASP A 47 -42.20 -8.87 -9.85
C ASP A 47 -41.31 -7.76 -10.45
N PRO A 48 -40.12 -7.52 -9.86
CA PRO A 48 -39.20 -6.53 -10.35
C PRO A 48 -38.59 -6.88 -11.71
N ILE A 49 -38.54 -8.15 -12.10
CA ILE A 49 -37.91 -8.59 -13.35
C ILE A 49 -38.84 -8.28 -14.53
N SER A 50 -40.11 -8.66 -14.44
CA SER A 50 -41.09 -8.30 -15.48
C SER A 50 -41.23 -6.78 -15.56
N THR A 51 -41.38 -6.11 -14.41
CA THR A 51 -41.46 -4.64 -14.39
C THR A 51 -40.24 -3.98 -15.05
N GLY A 52 -39.02 -4.47 -14.78
CA GLY A 52 -37.81 -3.97 -15.42
C GLY A 52 -37.76 -4.24 -16.93
N THR A 53 -38.26 -5.38 -17.38
CA THR A 53 -38.27 -5.77 -18.79
C THR A 53 -39.15 -4.85 -19.63
N TYR A 54 -40.35 -4.53 -19.12
CA TYR A 54 -41.33 -3.73 -19.85
C TYR A 54 -41.18 -2.22 -19.64
N SER A 55 -40.83 -1.77 -18.43
CA SER A 55 -40.99 -0.36 -18.05
C SER A 55 -39.70 0.44 -17.82
N LEU A 56 -38.52 -0.19 -17.79
CA LEU A 56 -37.27 0.48 -17.36
C LEU A 56 -37.01 1.81 -18.07
N ASN A 57 -37.10 1.81 -19.41
CA ASN A 57 -36.80 3.01 -20.19
C ASN A 57 -37.87 4.09 -20.03
N SER A 58 -39.15 3.71 -20.01
CA SER A 58 -40.29 4.63 -19.87
C SER A 58 -40.32 5.28 -18.49
N VAL A 59 -39.96 4.52 -17.44
CA VAL A 59 -39.77 5.03 -16.08
C VAL A 59 -38.61 6.03 -16.03
N ILE A 60 -37.51 5.82 -16.75
CA ILE A 60 -36.39 6.78 -16.76
C ILE A 60 -36.77 8.03 -17.56
N ASP A 61 -37.38 7.89 -18.73
CA ASP A 61 -37.71 9.02 -19.60
C ASP A 61 -38.69 9.98 -18.93
N THR A 62 -39.67 9.45 -18.18
CA THR A 62 -40.64 10.29 -17.45
C THR A 62 -40.01 11.12 -16.32
N MET A 63 -38.81 10.80 -15.85
CA MET A 63 -38.09 11.64 -14.88
C MET A 63 -37.70 13.01 -15.44
N LYS A 64 -37.73 13.19 -16.77
CA LYS A 64 -37.52 14.49 -17.42
C LYS A 64 -38.71 15.43 -17.28
N ASP A 65 -39.91 14.85 -17.16
CA ASP A 65 -41.18 15.58 -17.26
C ASP A 65 -41.81 15.87 -15.90
N LEU A 66 -41.31 15.25 -14.84
CA LEU A 66 -41.92 15.28 -13.51
C LEU A 66 -41.03 16.02 -12.50
N ASP A 67 -41.66 16.86 -11.69
CA ASP A 67 -41.00 17.53 -10.56
C ASP A 67 -40.78 16.58 -9.37
N ASP A 68 -41.69 15.63 -9.15
CA ASP A 68 -41.57 14.57 -8.15
C ASP A 68 -41.25 13.24 -8.84
N ILE A 69 -40.04 12.74 -8.61
CA ILE A 69 -39.53 11.49 -9.19
C ILE A 69 -39.48 10.34 -8.17
N SER A 70 -40.11 10.49 -7.01
CA SER A 70 -39.97 9.56 -5.89
C SER A 70 -40.43 8.14 -6.25
N TYR A 71 -41.49 7.99 -7.05
CA TYR A 71 -41.92 6.68 -7.55
C TYR A 71 -40.98 6.10 -8.60
N ASN A 72 -40.42 6.92 -9.50
CA ASN A 72 -39.41 6.47 -10.46
C ASN A 72 -38.20 5.89 -9.72
N VAL A 73 -37.69 6.61 -8.72
CA VAL A 73 -36.57 6.16 -7.87
C VAL A 73 -36.91 4.85 -7.16
N LYS A 74 -38.11 4.71 -6.59
CA LYS A 74 -38.55 3.48 -5.91
C LYS A 74 -38.63 2.28 -6.87
N ILE A 75 -39.18 2.47 -8.07
CA ILE A 75 -39.26 1.42 -9.10
C ILE A 75 -37.85 0.99 -9.52
N LEU A 76 -37.00 1.96 -9.88
CA LEU A 76 -35.61 1.69 -10.27
C LEU A 76 -34.82 0.98 -9.16
N LYS A 77 -35.04 1.37 -7.91
CA LYS A 77 -34.45 0.69 -6.76
C LYS A 77 -34.87 -0.78 -6.67
N SER A 78 -36.16 -1.07 -6.91
CA SER A 78 -36.65 -2.46 -6.93
C SER A 78 -35.99 -3.27 -8.05
N ILE A 79 -35.96 -2.72 -9.27
CA ILE A 79 -35.36 -3.36 -10.44
C ILE A 79 -33.86 -3.64 -10.21
N PHE A 80 -33.09 -2.64 -9.78
CA PHE A 80 -31.63 -2.78 -9.55
C PHE A 80 -31.26 -3.51 -8.25
N SER A 81 -32.24 -3.90 -7.44
CA SER A 81 -32.05 -4.78 -6.29
C SER A 81 -32.49 -6.23 -6.58
N SER A 82 -33.02 -6.51 -7.77
CA SER A 82 -33.46 -7.85 -8.17
C SER A 82 -32.28 -8.80 -8.44
N GLU A 83 -32.60 -10.09 -8.60
CA GLU A 83 -31.60 -11.12 -8.94
C GLU A 83 -30.92 -10.84 -10.31
N SER A 84 -31.63 -10.19 -11.23
CA SER A 84 -31.13 -9.80 -12.56
C SER A 84 -30.55 -8.37 -12.59
N ALA A 85 -30.16 -7.81 -11.44
CA ALA A 85 -29.68 -6.43 -11.35
C ALA A 85 -28.54 -6.09 -12.32
N SER A 86 -27.57 -7.00 -12.52
CA SER A 86 -26.45 -6.78 -13.45
C SER A 86 -26.93 -6.60 -14.89
N GLU A 87 -27.85 -7.46 -15.35
CA GLU A 87 -28.41 -7.40 -16.70
C GLU A 87 -29.18 -6.11 -16.93
N PHE A 88 -29.98 -5.68 -15.95
CA PHE A 88 -30.71 -4.42 -16.02
C PHE A 88 -29.79 -3.21 -16.00
N ILE A 89 -28.68 -3.24 -15.25
CA ILE A 89 -27.68 -2.16 -15.29
C ILE A 89 -27.03 -2.09 -16.67
N ASP A 90 -26.70 -3.23 -17.28
CA ASP A 90 -26.13 -3.23 -18.63
C ASP A 90 -27.15 -2.76 -19.69
N LEU A 91 -28.43 -3.16 -19.57
CA LEU A 91 -29.52 -2.64 -20.40
C LEU A 91 -29.68 -1.12 -20.23
N PHE A 92 -29.70 -0.63 -18.99
CA PHE A 92 -29.73 0.80 -18.66
C PHE A 92 -28.59 1.54 -19.36
N LEU A 93 -27.38 0.98 -19.31
CA LEU A 93 -26.16 1.59 -19.85
C LEU A 93 -26.03 1.48 -21.38
N LYS A 94 -26.82 0.63 -22.06
CA LYS A 94 -26.85 0.55 -23.54
C LYS A 94 -27.43 1.82 -24.14
N ARG A 95 -28.42 2.43 -23.48
CA ARG A 95 -29.00 3.71 -23.91
C ARG A 95 -28.19 4.87 -23.32
N LYS A 96 -27.52 5.62 -24.21
CA LYS A 96 -26.57 6.69 -23.82
C LYS A 96 -27.21 7.78 -22.96
N ASP A 97 -28.50 8.05 -23.16
CA ASP A 97 -29.18 9.15 -22.48
C ASP A 97 -29.58 8.82 -21.04
N ASN A 98 -29.77 7.54 -20.71
CA ASN A 98 -30.29 7.12 -19.40
C ASN A 98 -29.46 7.67 -18.24
N LEU A 99 -28.14 7.57 -18.33
CA LEU A 99 -27.25 8.08 -17.29
C LEU A 99 -27.30 9.61 -17.20
N ASN A 100 -27.39 10.30 -18.33
CA ASN A 100 -27.50 11.77 -18.35
C ASN A 100 -28.82 12.25 -17.71
N ILE A 101 -29.92 11.51 -17.89
CA ILE A 101 -31.21 11.83 -17.27
C ILE A 101 -31.08 11.76 -15.74
N ILE A 102 -30.55 10.65 -15.23
CA ILE A 102 -30.32 10.44 -13.80
C ILE A 102 -29.42 11.54 -13.22
N ILE A 103 -28.34 11.90 -13.91
CA ILE A 103 -27.44 12.98 -13.47
C ILE A 103 -28.13 14.35 -13.51
N ASN A 104 -28.95 14.65 -14.53
CA ASN A 104 -29.70 15.89 -14.61
C ASN A 104 -30.74 16.01 -13.48
N CYS A 105 -31.42 14.92 -13.13
CA CYS A 105 -32.31 14.90 -11.97
C CYS A 105 -31.54 15.23 -10.68
N TRP A 106 -30.36 14.65 -10.50
CA TRP A 106 -29.50 14.97 -9.36
C TRP A 106 -29.07 16.45 -9.39
N ALA A 107 -28.68 16.98 -10.55
CA ALA A 107 -28.31 18.38 -10.73
C ALA A 107 -29.45 19.36 -10.37
N ASN A 108 -30.71 18.94 -10.58
CA ASN A 108 -31.91 19.69 -10.23
C ASN A 108 -32.32 19.55 -8.76
N GLY A 109 -31.46 18.99 -7.90
CA GLY A 109 -31.69 18.88 -6.46
C GLY A 109 -32.44 17.62 -6.02
N GLN A 110 -32.74 16.69 -6.93
CA GLN A 110 -33.43 15.44 -6.61
C GLN A 110 -32.48 14.42 -5.98
N ASN A 111 -32.14 14.63 -4.71
CA ASN A 111 -31.14 13.85 -3.99
C ASN A 111 -31.49 12.36 -3.81
N GLU A 112 -32.74 11.98 -3.99
CA GLU A 112 -33.23 10.59 -3.89
C GLU A 112 -32.58 9.66 -4.93
N VAL A 113 -32.16 10.23 -6.06
CA VAL A 113 -31.43 9.54 -7.13
C VAL A 113 -30.13 8.90 -6.65
N ASN A 114 -29.53 9.44 -5.58
CA ASN A 114 -28.32 8.87 -4.98
C ASN A 114 -28.50 7.41 -4.55
N GLN A 115 -29.71 7.01 -4.14
CA GLN A 115 -29.98 5.61 -3.76
C GLN A 115 -29.83 4.66 -4.96
N VAL A 116 -30.27 5.11 -6.14
CA VAL A 116 -30.15 4.35 -7.39
C VAL A 116 -28.69 4.29 -7.83
N LEU A 117 -28.01 5.45 -7.84
CA LEU A 117 -26.59 5.52 -8.19
C LEU A 117 -25.71 4.67 -7.27
N GLU A 118 -26.03 4.61 -5.98
CA GLU A 118 -25.33 3.78 -5.00
C GLU A 118 -25.48 2.28 -5.33
N LEU A 119 -26.68 1.81 -5.63
CA LEU A 119 -26.90 0.41 -6.02
C LEU A 119 -26.10 0.06 -7.28
N MET A 120 -26.15 0.93 -8.27
CA MET A 120 -25.45 0.74 -9.55
C MET A 120 -23.92 0.84 -9.41
N SER A 121 -23.42 1.59 -8.43
CA SER A 121 -21.98 1.78 -8.20
C SER A 121 -21.22 0.48 -7.92
N LYS A 122 -21.90 -0.58 -7.50
CA LYS A 122 -21.27 -1.91 -7.35
C LYS A 122 -20.91 -2.54 -8.71
N HIS A 123 -21.53 -2.10 -9.79
CA HIS A 123 -21.34 -2.67 -11.12
C HIS A 123 -20.15 -2.04 -11.87
N LYS A 124 -19.21 -2.87 -12.33
CA LYS A 124 -17.94 -2.40 -12.92
C LYS A 124 -18.13 -1.49 -14.14
N THR A 125 -19.00 -1.85 -15.09
CA THR A 125 -19.23 -1.03 -16.30
C THR A 125 -19.90 0.30 -15.98
N PHE A 126 -20.77 0.32 -14.96
CA PHE A 126 -21.43 1.54 -14.52
C PHE A 126 -20.41 2.54 -13.97
N LYS A 127 -19.53 2.12 -13.06
CA LYS A 127 -18.53 3.02 -12.48
C LYS A 127 -17.65 3.69 -13.53
N ASN A 128 -17.20 2.92 -14.51
CA ASN A 128 -16.36 3.43 -15.60
C ASN A 128 -17.10 4.44 -16.49
N LYS A 129 -18.40 4.25 -16.73
CA LYS A 129 -19.23 5.22 -17.47
C LYS A 129 -19.55 6.44 -16.62
N LEU A 130 -19.81 6.27 -15.33
CA LEU A 130 -20.15 7.35 -14.40
C LEU A 130 -19.05 8.41 -14.36
N ILE A 131 -17.79 8.02 -14.21
CA ILE A 131 -16.65 8.97 -14.14
C ILE A 131 -16.39 9.71 -15.46
N GLN A 132 -16.99 9.29 -16.57
CA GLN A 132 -16.89 9.96 -17.87
C GLN A 132 -17.97 11.02 -18.06
N CYS A 133 -18.98 11.06 -17.19
CA CYS A 133 -20.05 12.04 -17.26
C CYS A 133 -19.55 13.44 -16.91
N LYS A 134 -20.04 14.43 -17.64
CA LYS A 134 -19.68 15.83 -17.42
C LYS A 134 -20.15 16.28 -16.03
N ASN A 135 -19.30 17.01 -15.31
CA ASN A 135 -19.56 17.58 -13.98
C ASN A 135 -19.86 16.54 -12.88
N ILE A 136 -19.64 15.25 -13.12
CA ILE A 136 -19.96 14.23 -12.12
C ILE A 136 -19.13 14.35 -10.85
N SER A 137 -17.88 14.80 -10.97
CA SER A 137 -17.00 15.08 -9.84
C SER A 137 -17.60 16.15 -8.93
N PHE A 138 -18.08 17.26 -9.51
CA PHE A 138 -18.76 18.33 -8.78
C PHE A 138 -19.99 17.81 -8.03
N TYR A 139 -20.87 17.04 -8.70
CA TYR A 139 -22.06 16.49 -8.05
C TYR A 139 -21.71 15.53 -6.91
N LEU A 140 -20.69 14.68 -7.10
CA LEU A 140 -20.22 13.78 -6.05
C LEU A 140 -19.65 14.54 -4.83
N VAL A 141 -18.90 15.62 -5.06
CA VAL A 141 -18.37 16.46 -3.97
C VAL A 141 -19.49 17.19 -3.23
N THR A 142 -20.45 17.78 -3.93
CA THR A 142 -21.62 18.41 -3.29
C THR A 142 -22.50 17.39 -2.56
N GLY A 143 -22.58 16.16 -3.06
CA GLY A 143 -23.28 15.04 -2.42
C GLY A 143 -22.75 14.68 -1.03
N LEU A 144 -21.52 15.06 -0.68
CA LEU A 144 -20.98 14.88 0.66
C LEU A 144 -21.81 15.61 1.72
N ASP A 145 -22.48 16.72 1.38
CA ASP A 145 -23.33 17.43 2.34
C ASP A 145 -24.48 16.53 2.86
N ASN A 146 -24.90 15.54 2.06
CA ASN A 146 -25.89 14.52 2.39
C ASN A 146 -25.28 13.18 2.85
N ASP A 147 -24.01 13.16 3.25
CA ASP A 147 -23.29 11.96 3.70
C ASP A 147 -23.18 10.83 2.65
N ASN A 148 -23.19 11.19 1.36
CA ASN A 148 -23.09 10.23 0.25
C ASN A 148 -21.63 9.83 -0.05
N TYR A 149 -21.03 9.03 0.83
CA TYR A 149 -19.62 8.60 0.67
C TYR A 149 -19.43 7.38 -0.22
N LYS A 150 -20.43 6.50 -0.31
CA LYS A 150 -20.27 5.15 -0.86
C LYS A 150 -19.88 5.14 -2.34
N ILE A 151 -20.52 6.00 -3.15
CA ILE A 151 -20.20 6.10 -4.58
C ILE A 151 -18.74 6.56 -4.75
N LEU A 152 -18.29 7.55 -3.96
CA LEU A 152 -16.91 8.05 -4.01
C LEU A 152 -15.89 6.96 -3.68
N MET A 153 -16.13 6.16 -2.63
CA MET A 153 -15.26 5.03 -2.25
C MET A 153 -15.08 4.04 -3.39
N GLU A 154 -16.12 3.85 -4.20
CA GLU A 154 -16.16 2.92 -5.32
C GLU A 154 -15.48 3.44 -6.60
N VAL A 155 -15.51 4.76 -6.84
CA VAL A 155 -15.01 5.36 -8.09
C VAL A 155 -13.60 5.97 -8.00
N ILE A 156 -13.17 6.43 -6.82
CA ILE A 156 -11.84 7.02 -6.60
C ILE A 156 -10.70 6.10 -7.07
N PRO A 157 -10.72 4.77 -6.81
CA PRO A 157 -9.64 3.88 -7.24
C PRO A 157 -9.52 3.69 -8.77
N LEU A 158 -10.50 4.13 -9.57
CA LEU A 158 -10.58 3.79 -10.99
C LEU A 158 -9.73 4.66 -11.91
N SER A 159 -9.47 5.91 -11.54
CA SER A 159 -8.81 6.87 -12.44
C SER A 159 -8.09 7.97 -11.67
N GLN A 160 -6.80 8.12 -11.95
CA GLN A 160 -5.99 9.22 -11.39
C GLN A 160 -6.48 10.59 -11.86
N ASN A 161 -6.90 10.72 -13.13
CA ASN A 161 -7.46 11.96 -13.67
C ASN A 161 -8.76 12.34 -12.95
N PHE A 162 -9.60 11.35 -12.64
CA PHE A 162 -10.84 11.59 -11.90
C PHE A 162 -10.55 12.03 -10.46
N ARG A 163 -9.55 11.45 -9.80
CA ARG A 163 -9.08 11.93 -8.48
C ARG A 163 -8.66 13.39 -8.52
N GLN A 164 -7.94 13.82 -9.57
CA GLN A 164 -7.56 15.23 -9.73
C GLN A 164 -8.78 16.14 -9.91
N GLN A 165 -9.79 15.72 -10.69
CA GLN A 165 -11.03 16.47 -10.83
C GLN A 165 -11.75 16.67 -9.49
N LEU A 166 -11.86 15.61 -8.68
CA LEU A 166 -12.43 15.72 -7.33
C LEU A 166 -11.67 16.71 -6.44
N ILE A 167 -10.34 16.74 -6.56
CA ILE A 167 -9.49 17.69 -5.83
C ILE A 167 -9.75 19.12 -6.31
N PHE A 168 -9.83 19.36 -7.62
CA PHE A 168 -10.20 20.68 -8.16
C PHE A 168 -11.58 21.14 -7.73
N ASP A 169 -12.53 20.21 -7.55
CA ASP A 169 -13.87 20.50 -7.05
C ASP A 169 -13.93 20.68 -5.51
N GLY A 170 -12.78 20.69 -4.82
CA GLY A 170 -12.68 21.03 -3.39
C GLY A 170 -13.07 19.90 -2.43
N ILE A 171 -12.83 18.62 -2.82
CA ILE A 171 -13.18 17.48 -1.98
C ILE A 171 -12.45 17.49 -0.62
N PHE A 172 -11.19 17.92 -0.56
CA PHE A 172 -10.43 17.90 0.69
C PHE A 172 -11.00 18.89 1.71
N GLU A 173 -11.32 20.10 1.28
CA GLU A 173 -11.91 21.14 2.12
C GLU A 173 -13.25 20.68 2.69
N LYS A 174 -14.09 20.03 1.87
CA LYS A 174 -15.36 19.44 2.29
C LYS A 174 -15.18 18.35 3.34
N LEU A 175 -14.22 17.43 3.14
CA LEU A 175 -13.95 16.33 4.08
C LEU A 175 -13.34 16.86 5.40
N LEU A 176 -12.40 17.80 5.32
CA LEU A 176 -11.78 18.44 6.49
C LEU A 176 -12.81 19.25 7.29
N LEU A 177 -13.73 19.95 6.63
CA LEU A 177 -14.81 20.68 7.31
C LEU A 177 -15.69 19.73 8.14
N LYS A 178 -16.02 18.55 7.62
CA LYS A 178 -16.77 17.54 8.40
C LYS A 178 -15.95 17.01 9.58
N LEU A 179 -14.66 16.75 9.37
CA LEU A 179 -13.72 16.33 10.42
C LEU A 179 -13.42 17.43 11.45
N GLN A 180 -13.70 18.70 11.15
CA GLN A 180 -13.52 19.81 12.08
C GLN A 180 -14.41 19.66 13.33
N PHE A 181 -15.60 19.08 13.20
CA PHE A 181 -16.55 18.96 14.31
C PHE A 181 -16.50 17.60 15.00
N LYS A 182 -16.36 16.51 14.25
CA LYS A 182 -16.35 15.15 14.79
C LYS A 182 -15.55 14.20 13.91
N TYR A 183 -15.07 13.10 14.48
CA TYR A 183 -14.44 12.04 13.71
C TYR A 183 -15.49 11.35 12.82
N VAL A 184 -15.18 11.23 11.52
CA VAL A 184 -16.02 10.54 10.53
C VAL A 184 -15.13 9.57 9.76
N ASP A 185 -15.29 8.27 10.04
CA ASP A 185 -14.44 7.21 9.48
C ASP A 185 -14.40 7.21 7.95
N CYS A 186 -15.55 7.43 7.31
CA CYS A 186 -15.65 7.53 5.85
C CYS A 186 -14.82 8.70 5.29
N CYS A 187 -14.74 9.83 6.00
CA CYS A 187 -13.94 10.98 5.55
C CYS A 187 -12.44 10.66 5.59
N MET A 188 -11.95 10.04 6.66
CA MET A 188 -10.55 9.62 6.78
C MET A 188 -10.17 8.64 5.66
N LYS A 189 -11.01 7.62 5.44
CA LYS A 189 -10.81 6.63 4.37
C LYS A 189 -10.76 7.28 2.98
N LEU A 190 -11.67 8.21 2.69
CA LEU A 190 -11.65 8.94 1.42
C LEU A 190 -10.39 9.77 1.24
N ILE A 191 -9.93 10.48 2.29
CA ILE A 191 -8.67 11.23 2.22
C ILE A 191 -7.50 10.29 1.92
N CYS A 192 -7.39 9.17 2.63
CA CYS A 192 -6.33 8.18 2.36
C CYS A 192 -6.37 7.67 0.90
N LEU A 193 -7.55 7.39 0.35
CA LEU A 193 -7.70 6.95 -1.04
C LEU A 193 -7.32 8.03 -2.07
N LEU A 194 -7.60 9.30 -1.76
CA LEU A 194 -7.22 10.43 -2.61
C LEU A 194 -5.72 10.69 -2.58
N LEU A 195 -5.04 10.42 -1.46
CA LEU A 195 -3.61 10.66 -1.28
C LEU A 195 -2.72 9.50 -1.76
N ARG A 196 -3.16 8.25 -1.56
CA ARG A 196 -2.36 7.07 -1.87
C ARG A 196 -1.92 7.03 -3.33
N ASN A 197 -0.61 6.97 -3.55
CA ASN A 197 0.02 6.97 -4.88
C ASN A 197 -0.50 8.12 -5.76
N ASN A 198 -0.65 9.32 -5.19
CA ASN A 198 -1.14 10.50 -5.89
C ASN A 198 -0.39 11.76 -5.45
N HIS A 199 0.75 12.02 -6.09
CA HIS A 199 1.60 13.17 -5.77
C HIS A 199 0.88 14.51 -5.89
N PHE A 200 -0.02 14.66 -6.87
CA PHE A 200 -0.85 15.86 -7.00
C PHE A 200 -1.74 16.06 -5.77
N GLY A 201 -2.39 15.00 -5.31
CA GLY A 201 -3.23 15.05 -4.12
C GLY A 201 -2.44 15.35 -2.85
N GLN A 202 -1.26 14.75 -2.69
CA GLN A 202 -0.37 15.02 -1.55
C GLN A 202 0.10 16.49 -1.53
N ASN A 203 0.53 17.00 -2.69
CA ASN A 203 0.99 18.38 -2.84
C ASN A 203 -0.13 19.39 -2.60
N TYR A 204 -1.35 19.09 -3.01
CA TYR A 204 -2.49 19.96 -2.73
C TYR A 204 -2.87 19.89 -1.25
N PHE A 205 -2.95 18.67 -0.70
CA PHE A 205 -3.45 18.45 0.65
C PHE A 205 -2.55 19.07 1.73
N ILE A 206 -1.23 19.08 1.53
CA ILE A 206 -0.30 19.72 2.49
C ILE A 206 -0.54 21.24 2.63
N GLU A 207 -1.09 21.88 1.60
CA GLU A 207 -1.46 23.31 1.59
C GLU A 207 -2.82 23.58 2.26
N THR A 208 -3.55 22.53 2.65
CA THR A 208 -4.85 22.65 3.34
C THR A 208 -4.69 22.67 4.86
N ASN A 209 -5.79 22.87 5.59
CA ASN A 209 -5.85 22.78 7.06
C ASN A 209 -5.84 21.31 7.58
N TRP A 210 -4.98 20.46 7.02
CA TRP A 210 -4.90 19.03 7.36
C TRP A 210 -4.54 18.77 8.84
N THR A 211 -3.83 19.71 9.49
CA THR A 211 -3.43 19.61 10.91
C THR A 211 -4.62 19.46 11.86
N THR A 212 -5.83 19.85 11.43
CA THR A 212 -7.08 19.62 12.17
C THR A 212 -7.34 18.14 12.47
N ILE A 213 -6.75 17.22 11.71
CA ILE A 213 -6.85 15.77 11.91
C ILE A 213 -6.05 15.32 13.14
N LEU A 214 -4.96 16.02 13.49
CA LEU A 214 -4.06 15.63 14.59
C LEU A 214 -4.74 15.65 15.98
N LYS A 215 -5.85 16.38 16.13
CA LYS A 215 -6.63 16.34 17.39
C LYS A 215 -7.19 14.94 17.69
N PHE A 216 -7.33 14.08 16.67
CA PHE A 216 -7.85 12.73 16.81
C PHE A 216 -6.78 11.70 17.21
N THR A 217 -5.50 12.06 17.23
CA THR A 217 -4.37 11.14 17.50
C THR A 217 -4.46 10.43 18.86
N LYS A 218 -5.24 10.93 19.83
CA LYS A 218 -5.48 10.25 21.12
C LYS A 218 -6.55 9.15 21.06
N GLN A 219 -7.55 9.32 20.20
CA GLN A 219 -8.72 8.42 20.12
C GLN A 219 -8.61 7.44 18.94
N LYS A 220 -7.95 7.89 17.87
CA LYS A 220 -7.92 7.28 16.54
C LYS A 220 -6.50 7.27 16.00
N THR A 221 -5.58 6.76 16.81
CA THR A 221 -4.15 6.73 16.52
C THR A 221 -3.89 6.14 15.14
N GLN A 222 -4.31 4.89 14.91
CA GLN A 222 -3.96 4.19 13.68
C GLN A 222 -4.49 4.91 12.44
N GLU A 223 -5.74 5.37 12.47
CA GLU A 223 -6.34 6.03 11.31
C GLU A 223 -5.68 7.37 10.98
N VAL A 224 -5.18 8.10 11.99
CA VAL A 224 -4.39 9.32 11.77
C VAL A 224 -3.03 8.99 11.16
N TYR A 225 -2.32 7.99 11.67
CA TYR A 225 -1.01 7.61 11.13
C TYR A 225 -1.10 6.99 9.74
N ASP A 226 -2.15 6.23 9.42
CA ASP A 226 -2.41 5.73 8.06
C ASP A 226 -2.52 6.87 7.05
N LEU A 227 -3.16 7.98 7.44
CA LEU A 227 -3.26 9.19 6.63
C LEU A 227 -1.90 9.87 6.48
N LEU A 228 -1.15 10.03 7.57
CA LEU A 228 0.19 10.63 7.53
C LEU A 228 1.15 9.80 6.65
N ILE A 229 1.07 8.48 6.73
CA ILE A 229 1.82 7.56 5.84
C ILE A 229 1.43 7.79 4.38
N CYS A 230 0.14 7.97 4.08
CA CYS A 230 -0.30 8.27 2.70
C CYS A 230 0.15 9.67 2.21
N MET A 231 0.43 10.60 3.13
CA MET A 231 0.98 11.93 2.79
C MET A 231 2.48 11.87 2.48
N VAL A 232 3.25 11.11 3.26
CA VAL A 232 4.72 11.04 3.18
C VAL A 232 5.16 9.93 2.21
N ASP A 233 4.98 10.16 0.92
CA ASP A 233 5.43 9.26 -0.15
C ASP A 233 6.81 9.66 -0.65
N LEU A 234 7.81 8.80 -0.40
CA LEU A 234 9.21 9.03 -0.77
C LEU A 234 9.43 9.19 -2.28
N THR A 235 8.49 8.74 -3.12
CA THR A 235 8.57 8.89 -4.57
C THR A 235 8.10 10.26 -5.07
N ASN A 236 7.52 11.10 -4.22
CA ASN A 236 7.04 12.43 -4.58
C ASN A 236 8.21 13.42 -4.73
N MET A 237 8.29 14.12 -5.86
CA MET A 237 9.34 15.13 -6.10
C MET A 237 9.35 16.28 -5.07
N ASN A 238 8.22 16.55 -4.43
CA ASN A 238 8.08 17.58 -3.38
C ASN A 238 8.19 17.00 -1.96
N ILE A 239 8.69 15.77 -1.80
CA ILE A 239 8.71 15.08 -0.50
C ILE A 239 9.45 15.87 0.59
N LYS A 240 10.52 16.58 0.25
CA LYS A 240 11.26 17.40 1.23
C LYS A 240 10.34 18.45 1.88
N TYR A 241 9.56 19.16 1.07
CA TYR A 241 8.61 20.16 1.56
C TYR A 241 7.47 19.53 2.37
N ILE A 242 6.97 18.36 1.94
CA ILE A 242 5.94 17.61 2.68
C ILE A 242 6.48 17.18 4.05
N LYS A 243 7.66 16.56 4.10
CA LYS A 243 8.31 16.15 5.35
C LYS A 243 8.53 17.33 6.28
N GLU A 244 9.03 18.45 5.78
CA GLU A 244 9.21 19.67 6.57
C GLU A 244 7.91 20.16 7.23
N ASN A 245 6.78 20.10 6.52
CA ASN A 245 5.49 20.48 7.07
C ASN A 245 4.96 19.47 8.09
N VAL A 246 5.06 18.18 7.79
CA VAL A 246 4.59 17.12 8.70
C VAL A 246 5.44 17.09 9.98
N TYR A 247 6.76 17.18 9.85
CA TYR A 247 7.71 17.16 10.96
C TYR A 247 7.46 18.30 11.96
N LYS A 248 7.14 19.51 11.48
CA LYS A 248 6.80 20.66 12.35
C LYS A 248 5.54 20.44 13.19
N MET A 249 4.65 19.55 12.75
CA MET A 249 3.31 19.40 13.34
C MET A 249 3.18 18.10 14.16
N VAL A 250 4.01 17.09 13.90
CA VAL A 250 3.92 15.78 14.54
C VAL A 250 5.09 15.58 15.52
N ASN A 251 4.76 15.14 16.73
CA ASN A 251 5.77 14.81 17.73
C ASN A 251 6.36 13.41 17.47
N LEU A 252 7.64 13.36 17.11
CA LEU A 252 8.35 12.12 16.79
C LEU A 252 8.44 11.17 18.01
N LYS A 253 8.66 11.72 19.22
CA LYS A 253 8.66 10.94 20.45
C LYS A 253 7.32 10.27 20.71
N GLU A 254 6.23 11.03 20.59
CA GLU A 254 4.87 10.47 20.73
C GLU A 254 4.60 9.37 19.68
N SER A 255 5.15 9.52 18.46
CA SER A 255 5.03 8.52 17.39
C SER A 255 5.73 7.20 17.75
N ILE A 256 6.92 7.28 18.35
CA ILE A 256 7.68 6.13 18.85
C ILE A 256 6.94 5.45 19.99
N GLU A 257 6.47 6.20 20.99
CA GLU A 257 5.70 5.68 22.12
C GLU A 257 4.43 4.93 21.65
N LYS A 258 3.82 5.39 20.56
CA LYS A 258 2.65 4.78 19.90
C LYS A 258 3.00 3.68 18.89
N GLN A 259 4.25 3.28 18.82
CA GLN A 259 4.76 2.19 17.97
C GLN A 259 4.53 2.41 16.47
N GLN A 260 4.53 3.67 16.02
CA GLN A 260 4.30 4.06 14.62
C GLN A 260 5.62 4.12 13.83
N TYR A 261 6.39 3.04 13.89
CA TYR A 261 7.77 3.00 13.41
C TYR A 261 7.91 3.24 11.91
N TYR A 262 6.95 2.75 11.11
CA TYR A 262 6.97 2.98 9.66
C TYR A 262 6.86 4.45 9.31
N PHE A 263 5.97 5.17 10.00
CA PHE A 263 5.85 6.61 9.83
C PHE A 263 7.12 7.35 10.27
N CYS A 264 7.73 6.96 11.39
CA CYS A 264 9.00 7.52 11.82
C CYS A 264 10.09 7.31 10.76
N TYR A 265 10.21 6.10 10.20
CA TYR A 265 11.13 5.78 9.11
C TYR A 265 10.86 6.66 7.88
N LEU A 266 9.60 6.80 7.46
CA LEU A 266 9.24 7.66 6.33
C LEU A 266 9.62 9.12 6.57
N LEU A 267 9.57 9.63 7.80
CA LEU A 267 10.03 10.98 8.10
C LEU A 267 11.55 11.12 8.01
N ILE A 268 12.31 10.25 8.67
CA ILE A 268 13.76 10.40 8.81
C ILE A 268 14.56 9.96 7.58
N SER A 269 14.01 9.04 6.78
CA SER A 269 14.72 8.47 5.63
C SER A 269 15.23 9.54 4.68
N ASN A 270 16.50 9.46 4.28
CA ASN A 270 17.11 10.46 3.39
C ASN A 270 17.09 11.93 3.91
N ASP A 271 16.87 12.17 5.22
CA ASP A 271 16.95 13.51 5.82
C ASP A 271 17.83 13.51 7.09
N ALA A 272 19.06 14.00 6.93
CA ALA A 272 20.06 14.01 7.99
C ALA A 272 19.68 14.85 9.22
N LEU A 273 18.85 15.89 9.05
CA LEU A 273 18.42 16.73 10.17
C LEU A 273 17.44 15.97 11.06
N TYR A 274 16.40 15.39 10.47
CA TYR A 274 15.40 14.64 11.24
C TYR A 274 15.96 13.37 11.86
N LEU A 275 16.90 12.74 11.16
CA LEU A 275 17.63 11.62 11.71
C LEU A 275 18.43 12.02 12.95
N LYS A 276 19.12 13.17 12.94
CA LYS A 276 19.86 13.64 14.11
C LYS A 276 18.95 13.89 15.30
N ASP A 277 17.81 14.54 15.08
CA ASP A 277 16.81 14.78 16.12
C ASP A 277 16.24 13.46 16.67
N PHE A 278 15.99 12.48 15.79
CA PHE A 278 15.57 11.14 16.18
C PHE A 278 16.63 10.45 17.06
N ILE A 279 17.91 10.51 16.67
CA ILE A 279 19.02 9.95 17.45
C ILE A 279 19.10 10.61 18.83
N GLU A 280 18.86 11.92 18.93
CA GLU A 280 18.83 12.62 20.22
C GLU A 280 17.66 12.16 21.10
N ILE A 281 16.45 12.02 20.55
CA ILE A 281 15.29 11.47 21.26
C ILE A 281 15.58 10.04 21.73
N PHE A 282 16.14 9.22 20.84
CA PHE A 282 16.50 7.84 21.11
C PHE A 282 17.53 7.74 22.25
N ASN A 283 18.60 8.54 22.20
CA ASN A 283 19.63 8.57 23.24
C ASN A 283 19.05 8.97 24.59
N ASN A 284 18.21 10.02 24.64
CA ASN A 284 17.60 10.51 25.87
C ASN A 284 16.62 9.51 26.52
N GLU A 285 15.88 8.73 25.73
CA GLU A 285 15.03 7.67 26.30
C GLU A 285 15.84 6.53 26.91
N CYS A 286 17.01 6.26 26.34
CA CYS A 286 17.78 5.10 26.74
C CYS A 286 18.87 5.40 27.79
N THR A 287 19.15 6.66 28.10
CA THR A 287 20.02 7.07 29.22
C THR A 287 19.46 6.76 30.62
N ASN A 288 18.23 6.26 30.75
CA ASN A 288 17.67 5.78 32.03
C ASN A 288 18.24 4.41 32.49
N PHE A 289 19.27 3.88 31.82
CA PHE A 289 20.04 2.74 32.31
C PHE A 289 21.18 3.24 33.22
N ASP A 290 20.91 3.35 34.52
CA ASP A 290 21.92 3.62 35.52
C ASP A 290 22.97 2.49 35.55
N GLY A 291 24.25 2.83 35.40
CA GLY A 291 25.36 1.94 35.77
C GLY A 291 26.51 1.74 34.78
N ILE A 292 26.59 2.49 33.67
CA ILE A 292 27.70 2.32 32.71
C ILE A 292 28.35 3.67 32.44
N ASP A 293 29.60 3.83 32.87
CA ASP A 293 30.39 5.03 32.64
C ASP A 293 31.17 4.90 31.32
N GLY A 294 30.89 5.83 30.39
CA GLY A 294 31.53 5.95 29.08
C GLY A 294 30.52 6.18 27.95
N GLU A 295 30.70 7.24 27.15
CA GLU A 295 29.85 7.50 25.97
C GLU A 295 29.87 6.35 24.95
N ILE A 296 31.02 5.66 24.85
CA ILE A 296 31.30 4.59 23.88
C ILE A 296 30.57 3.28 24.25
N ASP A 297 30.61 2.90 25.53
CA ASP A 297 29.89 1.71 25.99
C ASP A 297 28.39 1.96 25.98
N ARG A 298 27.93 3.19 26.26
CA ARG A 298 26.50 3.52 26.21
C ARG A 298 25.90 3.30 24.82
N THR A 299 26.40 3.86 23.72
CA THR A 299 25.73 3.70 22.40
C THR A 299 25.69 2.25 21.90
N ILE A 300 26.74 1.45 22.14
CA ILE A 300 26.81 0.04 21.73
C ILE A 300 25.92 -0.84 22.63
N LEU A 301 25.89 -0.58 23.94
CA LEU A 301 25.01 -1.28 24.88
C LEU A 301 23.56 -0.80 24.75
N LEU A 302 23.33 0.42 24.28
CA LEU A 302 22.03 0.97 23.91
C LEU A 302 21.50 0.30 22.65
N LEU A 303 22.35 0.12 21.65
CA LEU A 303 22.06 -0.70 20.50
C LEU A 303 21.76 -2.13 20.90
N HIS A 304 22.62 -2.76 21.70
CA HIS A 304 22.46 -4.14 22.17
C HIS A 304 21.23 -4.31 23.09
N CYS A 305 20.92 -3.38 24.00
CA CYS A 305 19.75 -3.46 24.89
C CYS A 305 18.45 -3.11 24.17
N PHE A 306 18.46 -2.10 23.28
CA PHE A 306 17.29 -1.77 22.48
C PHE A 306 16.98 -2.89 21.47
N THR A 307 18.00 -3.45 20.82
CA THR A 307 17.80 -4.59 19.92
C THR A 307 17.45 -5.85 20.68
N ARG A 308 18.22 -6.26 21.68
CA ARG A 308 17.98 -7.55 22.34
C ARG A 308 16.78 -7.53 23.27
N ASN A 309 16.65 -6.56 24.19
CA ASN A 309 15.55 -6.57 25.15
C ASN A 309 14.26 -5.97 24.58
N ARG A 310 14.34 -4.95 23.71
CA ARG A 310 13.14 -4.35 23.10
C ARG A 310 12.69 -5.12 21.86
N LEU A 311 13.55 -5.63 20.95
CA LEU A 311 13.05 -6.45 19.82
C LEU A 311 12.53 -7.81 20.26
N ILE A 312 13.07 -8.47 21.29
CA ILE A 312 12.49 -9.72 21.82
C ILE A 312 11.11 -9.44 22.43
N ASP A 313 10.98 -8.35 23.20
CA ASP A 313 9.73 -7.98 23.84
C ASP A 313 8.70 -7.44 22.82
N LEU A 314 9.16 -6.79 21.74
CA LEU A 314 8.36 -6.33 20.61
C LEU A 314 7.99 -7.48 19.67
N ASN A 315 8.84 -8.47 19.42
CA ASN A 315 8.51 -9.66 18.62
C ASN A 315 7.32 -10.42 19.21
N ASN A 316 7.25 -10.47 20.54
CA ASN A 316 6.15 -11.11 21.25
C ASN A 316 4.86 -10.26 21.29
N LYS A 317 4.93 -8.96 20.99
CA LYS A 317 3.82 -7.98 21.16
C LYS A 317 3.33 -7.35 19.85
N LEU A 318 4.19 -7.26 18.83
CA LEU A 318 3.93 -6.61 17.55
C LEU A 318 3.54 -7.64 16.50
N ASN A 319 2.74 -7.19 15.52
CA ASN A 319 2.57 -7.97 14.30
C ASN A 319 3.81 -7.86 13.40
N THR A 320 3.94 -8.77 12.43
CA THR A 320 5.08 -8.85 11.51
C THR A 320 5.38 -7.52 10.81
N PHE A 321 4.35 -6.78 10.38
CA PHE A 321 4.53 -5.49 9.71
C PHE A 321 5.14 -4.42 10.64
N GLN A 322 4.64 -4.30 11.87
CA GLN A 322 5.16 -3.36 12.86
C GLN A 322 6.60 -3.71 13.27
N PHE A 323 6.90 -5.01 13.39
CA PHE A 323 8.26 -5.48 13.67
C PHE A 323 9.23 -5.15 12.52
N ASN A 324 8.86 -5.45 11.28
CA ASN A 324 9.66 -5.10 10.10
C ASN A 324 9.87 -3.58 9.97
N SER A 325 8.85 -2.80 10.29
CA SER A 325 8.93 -1.34 10.30
C SER A 325 9.89 -0.80 11.36
N ALA A 326 9.97 -1.45 12.53
CA ALA A 326 10.94 -1.12 13.56
C ALA A 326 12.37 -1.46 13.13
N LEU A 327 12.56 -2.58 12.42
CA LEU A 327 13.86 -2.95 11.83
C LEU A 327 14.31 -1.94 10.77
N LEU A 328 13.40 -1.49 9.88
CA LEU A 328 13.66 -0.42 8.91
C LEU A 328 14.16 0.86 9.58
N LEU A 329 13.40 1.33 10.57
CA LEU A 329 13.76 2.51 11.36
C LEU A 329 15.15 2.37 12.01
N LEU A 330 15.42 1.19 12.59
CA LEU A 330 16.70 0.92 13.23
C LEU A 330 17.85 0.81 12.23
N SER A 331 17.61 0.24 11.04
CA SER A 331 18.61 0.14 9.98
C SER A 331 19.06 1.51 9.49
N GLU A 332 18.12 2.46 9.35
CA GLU A 332 18.43 3.85 9.00
C GLU A 332 19.32 4.48 10.08
N VAL A 333 18.97 4.33 11.36
CA VAL A 333 19.77 4.86 12.48
C VAL A 333 21.17 4.26 12.49
N LEU A 334 21.27 2.94 12.30
CA LEU A 334 22.54 2.21 12.25
C LEU A 334 23.44 2.64 11.12
N PHE A 335 22.86 2.94 9.96
CA PHE A 335 23.60 3.37 8.79
C PHE A 335 24.40 4.66 9.04
N HIS A 336 23.90 5.51 9.93
CA HIS A 336 24.48 6.81 10.23
C HIS A 336 25.35 6.86 11.51
N ILE A 337 25.60 5.71 12.14
CA ILE A 337 26.52 5.62 13.27
C ILE A 337 27.96 5.78 12.78
N ASP A 338 28.74 6.56 13.54
CA ASP A 338 30.15 6.82 13.29
C ASP A 338 30.97 5.52 13.15
N LYS A 339 31.82 5.46 12.12
CA LYS A 339 32.78 4.37 11.86
C LYS A 339 33.63 4.06 13.10
N SER A 340 33.96 5.08 13.89
CA SER A 340 34.75 4.92 15.12
C SER A 340 34.01 4.13 16.21
N LEU A 341 32.67 4.13 16.21
CA LEU A 341 31.83 3.35 17.12
C LEU A 341 31.64 1.92 16.63
N ILE A 342 31.57 1.70 15.31
CA ILE A 342 31.48 0.36 14.71
C ILE A 342 32.74 -0.46 15.02
N LEU A 343 33.93 0.13 14.86
CA LEU A 343 35.21 -0.52 15.20
C LEU A 343 35.34 -0.86 16.69
N LYS A 344 34.69 -0.08 17.56
CA LYS A 344 34.65 -0.34 19.01
C LYS A 344 33.61 -1.41 19.37
N ALA A 345 32.52 -1.49 18.61
CA ALA A 345 31.52 -2.55 18.73
C ALA A 345 32.10 -3.93 18.36
N ASP A 346 32.93 -4.00 17.31
CA ASP A 346 33.67 -5.22 16.95
C ASP A 346 34.49 -5.75 18.13
N LYS A 347 35.26 -4.87 18.79
CA LYS A 347 36.08 -5.25 19.94
C LYS A 347 35.24 -5.75 21.12
N TYR A 348 34.05 -5.18 21.33
CA TYR A 348 33.11 -5.65 22.34
C TYR A 348 32.48 -7.01 21.97
N LEU A 349 32.06 -7.18 20.71
CA LEU A 349 31.50 -8.44 20.19
C LEU A 349 32.53 -9.58 20.22
N GLU A 350 33.81 -9.28 19.99
CA GLU A 350 34.94 -10.19 20.22
C GLU A 350 35.05 -10.57 21.70
N THR A 351 34.90 -9.58 22.60
CA THR A 351 35.00 -9.79 24.05
C THR A 351 33.88 -10.68 24.60
N ILE A 352 32.69 -10.62 24.03
CA ILE A 352 31.55 -11.47 24.41
C ILE A 352 31.41 -12.74 23.56
N GLY A 353 32.39 -13.04 22.70
CA GLY A 353 32.49 -14.30 21.95
C GLY A 353 31.50 -14.46 20.80
N ILE A 354 30.94 -13.36 20.29
CA ILE A 354 30.05 -13.36 19.12
C ILE A 354 30.86 -13.30 17.81
N VAL A 355 32.02 -12.65 17.83
CA VAL A 355 32.96 -12.55 16.71
C VAL A 355 34.32 -13.13 17.14
N GLU A 356 34.99 -13.89 16.28
CA GLU A 356 36.33 -14.40 16.60
C GLU A 356 37.35 -13.25 16.60
N PRO A 357 38.25 -13.19 17.61
CA PRO A 357 39.26 -12.14 17.67
C PRO A 357 40.17 -12.20 16.45
N LYS A 358 40.32 -11.08 15.74
CA LYS A 358 41.27 -11.00 14.63
C LYS A 358 42.68 -11.25 15.16
N THR A 359 43.35 -12.30 14.66
CA THR A 359 44.75 -12.57 14.96
C THR A 359 45.63 -11.44 14.41
N ASP A 360 46.52 -10.92 15.25
CA ASP A 360 47.37 -9.71 15.10
C ASP A 360 48.32 -9.66 13.88
N GLU A 361 48.11 -10.45 12.82
CA GLU A 361 48.99 -10.53 11.64
C GLU A 361 48.50 -9.67 10.46
N ALA A 362 48.31 -8.36 10.68
CA ALA A 362 48.35 -7.35 9.60
C ALA A 362 48.41 -5.92 10.18
N LYS A 363 49.43 -5.60 10.98
CA LYS A 363 49.77 -4.20 11.29
C LYS A 363 50.79 -3.68 10.27
N THR A 364 50.38 -3.48 9.04
CA THR A 364 51.11 -2.63 8.09
C THR A 364 50.13 -2.00 7.10
N ASP A 365 50.14 -0.66 7.10
CA ASP A 365 49.53 0.27 6.15
C ASP A 365 48.01 0.45 6.19
N GLU A 366 47.47 0.75 7.39
CA GLU A 366 46.19 1.45 7.53
C GLU A 366 46.42 2.97 7.48
N ASP A 367 46.21 3.59 6.31
CA ASP A 367 45.76 4.99 6.29
C ASP A 367 45.19 5.48 4.95
N LYS A 368 45.17 4.68 3.89
CA LYS A 368 44.66 5.15 2.59
C LYS A 368 43.99 4.06 1.78
N THR A 369 42.74 3.76 2.14
CA THR A 369 41.62 3.25 1.32
C THR A 369 40.76 2.40 2.25
N ASP A 370 39.58 2.87 2.65
CA ASP A 370 38.47 2.01 3.11
C ASP A 370 37.26 2.85 3.57
N GLU A 371 36.77 3.76 2.72
CA GLU A 371 35.38 4.19 2.86
C GLU A 371 34.42 3.03 2.49
N ASP A 372 34.83 2.12 1.60
CA ASP A 372 34.02 1.00 1.09
C ASP A 372 33.76 -0.12 2.12
N ASN A 373 34.67 -0.36 3.07
CA ASN A 373 34.56 -1.50 3.99
C ASN A 373 33.61 -1.29 5.18
N THR A 374 32.97 -0.12 5.34
CA THR A 374 31.98 0.08 6.44
C THR A 374 30.57 -0.35 6.10
N LEU A 375 30.25 -0.39 4.81
CA LEU A 375 28.92 -0.72 4.31
C LEU A 375 28.58 -2.20 4.57
N PRO A 376 29.43 -3.19 4.25
CA PRO A 376 29.17 -4.59 4.61
C PRO A 376 28.93 -4.81 6.11
N TYR A 377 29.63 -4.07 6.97
CA TYR A 377 29.49 -4.16 8.43
C TYR A 377 28.18 -3.56 8.96
N LYS A 378 27.73 -2.43 8.40
CA LYS A 378 26.42 -1.84 8.73
C LYS A 378 25.28 -2.77 8.31
N LEU A 379 25.42 -3.38 7.14
CA LEU A 379 24.48 -4.37 6.61
C LEU A 379 24.50 -5.66 7.43
N LEU A 380 25.69 -6.12 7.85
CA LEU A 380 25.89 -7.25 8.75
C LEU A 380 25.19 -7.03 10.09
N LEU A 381 25.27 -5.83 10.66
CA LEU A 381 24.57 -5.50 11.90
C LEU A 381 23.06 -5.62 11.69
N ILE A 382 22.53 -5.07 10.60
CA ILE A 382 21.11 -5.15 10.24
C ILE A 382 20.66 -6.61 10.06
N PHE A 383 21.46 -7.45 9.40
CA PHE A 383 21.21 -8.89 9.25
C PHE A 383 21.27 -9.64 10.59
N THR A 384 22.28 -9.37 11.42
CA THR A 384 22.45 -10.00 12.73
C THR A 384 21.29 -9.64 13.68
N LEU A 385 20.76 -8.43 13.57
CA LEU A 385 19.60 -7.98 14.35
C LEU A 385 18.29 -8.62 13.90
N ARG A 386 18.19 -9.04 12.63
CA ARG A 386 17.08 -9.86 12.11
C ARG A 386 17.18 -11.32 12.56
N GLU A 387 18.39 -11.87 12.55
CA GLU A 387 18.71 -13.26 12.97
C GLU A 387 18.70 -13.46 14.50
N LEU A 388 18.79 -12.42 15.33
CA LEU A 388 18.63 -12.56 16.79
C LEU A 388 17.24 -13.08 17.22
N ASN A 389 16.31 -13.23 16.27
CA ASN A 389 14.96 -13.77 16.46
C ASN A 389 14.81 -15.24 16.03
N THR A 390 15.80 -15.78 15.32
CA THR A 390 15.96 -17.20 15.04
C THR A 390 17.01 -17.70 16.03
N ASN A 391 16.69 -18.71 16.82
CA ASN A 391 17.68 -19.35 17.70
C ASN A 391 18.98 -19.52 16.91
N THR A 392 20.06 -18.89 17.40
CA THR A 392 21.47 -19.08 17.01
C THR A 392 21.62 -19.95 15.77
N VAL A 393 21.99 -19.37 14.62
CA VAL A 393 22.33 -20.13 13.40
C VAL A 393 23.32 -21.23 13.76
N GLN A 394 22.80 -22.39 14.14
CA GLN A 394 23.43 -23.64 13.87
C GLN A 394 23.24 -23.76 12.37
N VAL A 395 24.34 -23.76 11.63
CA VAL A 395 24.43 -23.86 10.16
C VAL A 395 23.85 -25.20 9.65
N GLN A 396 22.89 -25.81 10.35
CA GLN A 396 22.25 -27.07 10.02
C GLN A 396 21.15 -26.91 8.97
N THR A 397 20.57 -25.72 8.79
CA THR A 397 19.58 -25.45 7.73
C THR A 397 19.94 -24.19 6.96
N VAL A 398 20.39 -24.34 5.71
CA VAL A 398 20.74 -23.21 4.84
C VAL A 398 19.49 -22.67 4.14
N ASN A 399 19.18 -21.39 4.35
CA ASN A 399 18.08 -20.67 3.70
C ASN A 399 18.58 -19.35 3.07
N ILE A 400 17.69 -18.58 2.42
CA ILE A 400 18.07 -17.35 1.71
C ILE A 400 18.71 -16.33 2.67
N ASP A 401 18.18 -16.20 3.90
CA ASP A 401 18.72 -15.29 4.91
C ASP A 401 20.14 -15.68 5.35
N SER A 402 20.41 -16.98 5.49
CA SER A 402 21.74 -17.51 5.77
C SER A 402 22.73 -17.20 4.65
N ILE A 403 22.29 -17.30 3.38
CA ILE A 403 23.15 -16.99 2.23
C ILE A 403 23.40 -15.48 2.09
N LEU A 404 22.40 -14.65 2.36
CA LEU A 404 22.56 -13.21 2.42
C LEU A 404 23.57 -12.82 3.51
N TYR A 405 23.49 -13.45 4.68
CA TYR A 405 24.49 -13.29 5.72
C TYR A 405 25.90 -13.65 5.20
N ILE A 406 26.07 -14.82 4.57
CA ILE A 406 27.36 -15.22 3.98
C ILE A 406 27.89 -14.17 2.99
N LEU A 407 27.02 -13.67 2.09
CA LEU A 407 27.37 -12.68 1.07
C LEU A 407 27.92 -11.36 1.63
N PHE A 408 27.46 -10.94 2.81
CA PHE A 408 27.87 -9.68 3.43
C PHE A 408 28.90 -9.86 4.56
N ALA A 409 28.90 -11.01 5.24
CA ALA A 409 29.66 -11.25 6.47
C ALA A 409 31.01 -11.94 6.25
N TYR A 410 31.07 -12.84 5.27
CA TYR A 410 32.18 -13.78 5.16
C TYR A 410 33.21 -13.27 4.16
N ASP A 411 34.47 -13.35 4.59
CA ASP A 411 35.59 -13.21 3.68
C ASP A 411 35.69 -14.41 2.72
N THR A 412 36.49 -14.24 1.67
CA THR A 412 36.71 -15.29 0.67
C THR A 412 37.19 -16.60 1.28
N THR A 413 38.01 -16.57 2.34
CA THR A 413 38.50 -17.79 2.98
C THR A 413 37.40 -18.59 3.69
N LYS A 414 36.45 -17.91 4.35
CA LYS A 414 35.27 -18.54 4.98
C LYS A 414 34.26 -19.02 3.97
N VAL A 415 33.99 -18.27 2.90
CA VAL A 415 33.09 -18.76 1.85
C VAL A 415 33.69 -19.98 1.14
N GLN A 416 35.01 -20.00 0.93
CA GLN A 416 35.71 -21.16 0.37
C GLN A 416 35.62 -22.41 1.27
N SER A 417 35.67 -22.26 2.60
CA SER A 417 35.50 -23.40 3.52
C SER A 417 34.09 -23.98 3.48
N MET A 418 33.09 -23.17 3.08
CA MET A 418 31.70 -23.58 2.85
C MET A 418 31.40 -24.01 1.41
N SER A 419 32.39 -24.00 0.52
CA SER A 419 32.19 -24.26 -0.91
C SER A 419 31.50 -25.59 -1.20
N SER A 420 31.79 -26.64 -0.44
CA SER A 420 31.16 -27.96 -0.61
C SER A 420 29.65 -27.92 -0.33
N LEU A 421 29.25 -27.22 0.74
CA LEU A 421 27.85 -27.07 1.14
C LEU A 421 27.07 -26.21 0.13
N LEU A 422 27.66 -25.09 -0.30
CA LEU A 422 27.05 -24.24 -1.33
C LEU A 422 26.88 -25.00 -2.64
N THR A 423 27.87 -25.81 -3.01
CA THR A 423 27.84 -26.63 -4.22
C THR A 423 26.77 -27.72 -4.14
N GLU A 424 26.61 -28.36 -2.98
CA GLU A 424 25.56 -29.35 -2.74
C GLU A 424 24.16 -28.74 -2.95
N ILE A 425 23.90 -27.56 -2.39
CA ILE A 425 22.64 -26.83 -2.56
C ILE A 425 22.41 -26.44 -4.02
N ILE A 426 23.46 -25.98 -4.71
CA ILE A 426 23.38 -25.53 -6.10
C ILE A 426 22.98 -26.67 -7.05
N TYR A 427 23.38 -27.91 -6.76
CA TYR A 427 23.10 -29.08 -7.61
C TYR A 427 21.97 -29.97 -7.09
N ASP A 428 21.28 -29.57 -6.01
CA ASP A 428 20.10 -30.27 -5.53
C ASP A 428 18.84 -29.71 -6.21
N ASP A 429 18.29 -30.49 -7.15
CA ASP A 429 17.10 -30.16 -7.93
C ASP A 429 15.82 -30.01 -7.07
N THR A 430 15.86 -30.38 -5.79
CA THR A 430 14.74 -30.23 -4.86
C THR A 430 14.73 -28.88 -4.13
N GLN A 431 15.79 -28.09 -4.25
CA GLN A 431 15.93 -26.80 -3.56
C GLN A 431 15.17 -25.68 -4.27
N ASP A 432 14.84 -24.64 -3.49
CA ASP A 432 14.21 -23.43 -4.03
C ASP A 432 15.13 -22.73 -5.05
N GLU A 433 14.58 -22.40 -6.23
CA GLU A 433 15.36 -21.83 -7.33
C GLU A 433 15.92 -20.43 -7.00
N ASN A 434 15.31 -19.70 -6.05
CA ASN A 434 15.85 -18.42 -5.56
C ASN A 434 17.04 -18.68 -4.64
N LEU A 435 16.94 -19.63 -3.71
CA LEU A 435 18.06 -20.06 -2.85
C LEU A 435 19.27 -20.49 -3.68
N ILE A 436 19.07 -21.34 -4.70
CA ILE A 436 20.12 -21.75 -5.64
C ILE A 436 20.77 -20.52 -6.28
N SER A 437 19.95 -19.57 -6.73
CA SER A 437 20.47 -18.38 -7.40
C SER A 437 21.33 -17.52 -6.47
N PHE A 438 20.94 -17.34 -5.20
CA PHE A 438 21.75 -16.68 -4.17
C PHE A 438 23.06 -17.42 -3.87
N CYS A 439 23.04 -18.76 -3.78
CA CYS A 439 24.26 -19.56 -3.61
C CYS A 439 25.23 -19.41 -4.80
N VAL A 440 24.70 -19.36 -6.03
CA VAL A 440 25.49 -19.09 -7.24
C VAL A 440 26.15 -17.72 -7.16
N LEU A 441 25.43 -16.69 -6.71
CA LEU A 441 26.01 -15.36 -6.51
C LEU A 441 27.15 -15.39 -5.49
N ALA A 442 26.97 -16.06 -4.34
CA ALA A 442 28.00 -16.19 -3.33
C ALA A 442 29.26 -16.86 -3.87
N CYS A 443 29.10 -17.97 -4.61
CA CYS A 443 30.24 -18.65 -5.21
C CYS A 443 30.96 -17.76 -6.24
N LEU A 444 30.23 -17.05 -7.09
CA LEU A 444 30.81 -16.17 -8.12
C LEU A 444 31.50 -14.93 -7.54
N MET A 445 30.99 -14.36 -6.45
CA MET A 445 31.61 -13.21 -5.78
C MET A 445 32.96 -13.56 -5.17
N HIS A 446 33.16 -14.81 -4.75
CA HIS A 446 34.38 -15.30 -4.10
C HIS A 446 35.22 -16.21 -5.00
N ASP A 447 35.03 -16.12 -6.33
CA ASP A 447 35.77 -16.85 -7.36
C ASP A 447 35.78 -18.40 -7.17
N ILE A 448 34.73 -18.94 -6.56
CA ILE A 448 34.54 -20.39 -6.40
C ILE A 448 34.06 -20.97 -7.73
N ARG A 449 34.80 -21.95 -8.24
CA ARG A 449 34.50 -22.58 -9.54
C ARG A 449 33.26 -23.47 -9.43
N LEU A 450 32.25 -23.15 -10.22
CA LEU A 450 31.06 -23.97 -10.42
C LEU A 450 31.18 -24.74 -11.74
N ASN A 451 30.86 -26.04 -11.73
CA ASN A 451 30.69 -26.87 -12.92
C ASN A 451 29.38 -26.56 -13.70
N MET A 452 29.12 -25.28 -13.94
CA MET A 452 28.00 -24.79 -14.75
C MET A 452 28.53 -24.06 -15.98
N ASN A 453 27.84 -24.20 -17.10
CA ASN A 453 28.16 -23.40 -18.28
C ASN A 453 27.74 -21.92 -18.07
N ASN A 454 28.33 -21.01 -18.85
CA ASN A 454 28.04 -19.58 -18.75
C ASN A 454 26.56 -19.24 -18.96
N PHE A 455 25.83 -20.03 -19.76
CA PHE A 455 24.40 -19.83 -19.98
C PHE A 455 23.57 -20.05 -18.70
N CYS A 456 23.84 -21.14 -17.96
CA CYS A 456 23.18 -21.41 -16.69
C CYS A 456 23.54 -20.37 -15.63
N LEU A 457 24.81 -19.96 -15.54
CA LEU A 457 25.24 -18.89 -14.62
C LEU A 457 24.52 -17.57 -14.92
N LEU A 458 24.42 -17.19 -16.20
CA LEU A 458 23.69 -15.99 -16.62
C LEU A 458 22.18 -16.09 -16.33
N LYS A 459 21.58 -17.28 -16.43
CA LYS A 459 20.16 -17.49 -16.07
C LYS A 459 19.93 -17.16 -14.59
N HIS A 460 20.76 -17.68 -13.68
CA HIS A 460 20.63 -17.44 -12.25
C HIS A 460 20.88 -15.97 -11.88
N LEU A 461 21.90 -15.33 -12.46
CA LEU A 461 22.17 -13.90 -12.21
C LEU A 461 21.04 -12.99 -12.71
N LYS A 462 20.46 -13.26 -13.89
CA LYS A 462 19.29 -12.50 -14.39
C LYS A 462 18.07 -12.68 -13.49
N ARG A 463 17.86 -13.91 -12.98
CA ARG A 463 16.79 -14.19 -12.02
C ARG A 463 16.98 -13.40 -10.73
N LEU A 464 18.18 -13.41 -10.16
CA LEU A 464 18.51 -12.60 -8.98
C LEU A 464 18.25 -11.12 -9.19
N ARG A 465 18.68 -10.58 -10.34
CA ARG A 465 18.41 -9.17 -10.66
C ARG A 465 16.91 -8.88 -10.65
N PHE A 466 16.09 -9.75 -11.25
CA PHE A 466 14.63 -9.60 -11.25
C PHE A 466 14.06 -9.65 -9.82
N ILE A 467 14.51 -10.62 -9.02
CA ILE A 467 14.09 -10.79 -7.63
C ILE A 467 14.43 -9.54 -6.81
N LEU A 468 15.69 -9.13 -6.81
CA LEU A 468 16.20 -7.97 -6.05
C LEU A 468 15.50 -6.67 -6.47
N SER A 469 15.19 -6.52 -7.76
CA SER A 469 14.46 -5.35 -8.28
C SER A 469 12.95 -5.37 -7.97
N SER A 470 12.43 -6.49 -7.46
CA SER A 470 10.99 -6.71 -7.22
C SER A 470 10.66 -6.90 -5.73
N ILE A 471 11.64 -6.75 -4.83
CA ILE A 471 11.46 -6.88 -3.39
C ILE A 471 10.45 -5.82 -2.93
N LYS A 472 9.40 -6.27 -2.24
CA LYS A 472 8.42 -5.42 -1.56
C LYS A 472 8.63 -5.54 -0.06
N ILE A 473 8.11 -4.59 0.71
CA ILE A 473 8.16 -4.62 2.19
C ILE A 473 7.55 -5.94 2.77
N ASP A 474 6.64 -6.59 2.04
CA ASP A 474 5.97 -7.84 2.42
C ASP A 474 6.61 -9.13 1.85
N SER A 475 7.83 -9.09 1.30
CA SER A 475 8.48 -10.30 0.76
C SER A 475 8.89 -11.30 1.85
N GLU A 476 8.99 -12.58 1.48
CA GLU A 476 9.40 -13.68 2.38
C GLU A 476 10.81 -13.50 2.98
N PHE A 477 11.66 -12.72 2.32
CA PHE A 477 12.94 -12.27 2.85
C PHE A 477 13.06 -10.75 2.64
N PHE A 478 13.56 -10.06 3.66
CA PHE A 478 13.64 -8.60 3.69
C PHE A 478 15.09 -8.14 3.48
N ILE A 479 15.30 -7.31 2.46
CA ILE A 479 16.59 -6.68 2.12
C ILE A 479 16.34 -5.17 2.02
N ILE A 480 17.13 -4.35 2.73
CA ILE A 480 17.05 -2.89 2.60
C ILE A 480 17.48 -2.44 1.20
N ASP A 481 16.96 -1.32 0.71
CA ASP A 481 17.18 -0.86 -0.66
C ASP A 481 18.68 -0.74 -1.00
N GLU A 482 19.51 -0.30 -0.06
CA GLU A 482 20.97 -0.20 -0.21
C GLU A 482 21.63 -1.56 -0.40
N CYS A 483 21.27 -2.58 0.39
CA CYS A 483 21.73 -3.96 0.19
C CYS A 483 21.32 -4.48 -1.19
N SER A 484 20.06 -4.23 -1.57
CA SER A 484 19.54 -4.66 -2.87
C SER A 484 20.33 -4.02 -4.00
N ASN A 485 20.61 -2.71 -3.92
CA ASN A 485 21.40 -1.98 -4.90
C ASN A 485 22.82 -2.53 -5.02
N ILE A 486 23.52 -2.80 -3.91
CA ILE A 486 24.87 -3.39 -3.93
C ILE A 486 24.86 -4.76 -4.62
N LEU A 487 23.90 -5.62 -4.26
CA LEU A 487 23.77 -6.94 -4.87
C LEU A 487 23.41 -6.84 -6.36
N ILE A 488 22.54 -5.90 -6.74
CA ILE A 488 22.18 -5.63 -8.14
C ILE A 488 23.41 -5.18 -8.92
N ASP A 489 24.21 -4.26 -8.38
CA ASP A 489 25.44 -3.79 -9.02
C ASP A 489 26.44 -4.93 -9.19
N LYS A 490 26.60 -5.77 -8.17
CA LYS A 490 27.48 -6.94 -8.25
C LYS A 490 26.99 -7.97 -9.26
N VAL A 491 25.68 -8.21 -9.30
CA VAL A 491 25.05 -9.06 -10.32
C VAL A 491 25.30 -8.49 -11.71
N ASN A 492 25.16 -7.18 -11.91
CA ASN A 492 25.42 -6.53 -13.20
C ASN A 492 26.89 -6.66 -13.62
N GLU A 493 27.84 -6.48 -12.70
CA GLU A 493 29.27 -6.67 -12.93
C GLU A 493 29.57 -8.12 -13.39
N LEU A 494 29.01 -9.12 -12.70
CA LEU A 494 29.21 -10.53 -13.02
C LEU A 494 28.56 -10.93 -14.35
N VAL A 495 27.37 -10.41 -14.65
CA VAL A 495 26.70 -10.62 -15.95
C VAL A 495 27.55 -10.07 -17.08
N PHE A 496 28.13 -8.88 -16.91
CA PHE A 496 29.02 -8.28 -17.90
C PHE A 496 30.25 -9.15 -18.14
N LYS A 497 30.96 -9.54 -17.06
CA LYS A 497 32.15 -10.42 -17.13
C LYS A 497 31.88 -11.77 -17.81
N LEU A 498 30.75 -12.40 -17.51
CA LEU A 498 30.38 -13.70 -18.11
C LEU A 498 29.95 -13.57 -19.58
N SER A 499 29.42 -12.42 -19.98
CA SER A 499 29.02 -12.14 -21.36
C SER A 499 30.23 -11.86 -22.26
N GLU A 500 31.28 -11.21 -21.75
CA GLU A 500 32.54 -11.06 -22.50
C GLU A 500 33.25 -12.40 -22.72
N ARG A 501 33.21 -13.29 -21.73
CA ARG A 501 33.80 -14.64 -21.82
C ARG A 501 33.06 -15.61 -22.73
N SER A 502 31.83 -15.30 -23.15
CA SER A 502 31.08 -16.14 -24.10
C SER A 502 31.18 -15.64 -25.55
N MET A 503 31.75 -14.45 -25.77
CA MET A 503 32.05 -13.90 -27.09
C MET A 503 33.48 -14.23 -27.58
N ASN A 504 34.36 -14.62 -26.66
CA ASN A 504 35.69 -15.20 -26.93
C ASN A 504 35.62 -16.72 -26.87
#